data_AF-A0AAD8UHL3-F1
#
_entry.id   AF-A0AAD8UHL3-F1
#
_cell.length_a   1.000
_cell.length_b   1.000
_cell.length_c   1.000
_cell.angle_alpha   90.00
_cell.angle_beta   90.00
_cell.angle_gamma   90.00
#
_symmetry.space_group_name_H-M   'P 1'
#
loop_
_entity.id
_entity.type
_entity.pdbx_description
1 polymer ?
#
loop_
_entity_poly.entity_id
_entity_poly.type
_entity_poly.pdbx_seq_one_letter_code
_entity_poly.pdbx_strand_id
1 'polypeptide(L)'
;DEFVHIYCGDTIFVVFREVITAVSLYFDACLLGFFKESYTQEIFLDDDDIEPKALKFYLQLTHGWYFEIKSFGSKVVPFSLFDDLINANDPEAFKRAHLEIPKIKLKTMAQICILCDRFLHRSLLCIVRHMFMTLLARTKENWNTLKYEDSDWNMMYHVDFMLDYMAAFDLFSTGHDDEHLIRDAISESFYWFTRNTPSLIQHFWNIMSPKFIEEWNVSRHIVWDSESEIIIGREYVRFDHAKKLFITDQLVFENSTKQQKDIRNGRVDNMCSIADRIKLFPFVEKQEDNRTRLARLRAIVEQVQRKS
;
A
#
# COMPACT_ATOMS: atom_id res chain seq x y z
N ASP A 1 19.60 8.50 19.81
CA ASP A 1 19.63 7.08 19.40
C ASP A 1 18.25 6.45 19.17
N GLU A 2 17.18 7.02 19.75
CA GLU A 2 15.80 6.52 19.56
C GLU A 2 15.13 7.02 18.26
N PHE A 3 15.55 8.18 17.77
CA PHE A 3 14.99 8.82 16.58
C PHE A 3 15.99 8.83 15.42
N VAL A 4 15.44 8.79 14.21
CA VAL A 4 16.16 8.85 12.93
C VAL A 4 15.63 10.05 12.15
N HIS A 5 16.55 10.80 11.53
CA HIS A 5 16.22 11.88 10.61
C HIS A 5 16.32 11.37 9.18
N ILE A 6 15.20 11.40 8.45
CA ILE A 6 15.15 11.04 7.03
C ILE A 6 14.97 12.33 6.23
N TYR A 7 15.99 12.70 5.47
CA TYR A 7 16.00 13.84 4.58
C TYR A 7 15.44 13.41 3.21
N CYS A 8 14.46 14.15 2.70
CA CYS A 8 13.79 13.89 1.43
C CYS A 8 13.51 15.23 0.75
N GLY A 9 14.43 15.63 -0.14
CA GLY A 9 14.49 17.00 -0.65
C GLY A 9 14.54 18.01 0.51
N ASP A 10 13.70 19.05 0.45
CA ASP A 10 13.66 20.11 1.46
C ASP A 10 12.90 19.72 2.76
N THR A 11 12.43 18.47 2.87
CA THR A 11 11.64 18.01 4.02
C THR A 11 12.42 17.01 4.87
N ILE A 12 12.39 17.22 6.19
CA ILE A 12 12.99 16.30 7.17
C ILE A 12 11.86 15.58 7.92
N PHE A 13 11.94 14.26 7.95
CA PHE A 13 11.04 13.41 8.74
C PHE A 13 11.78 12.87 9.95
N VAL A 14 11.21 13.07 11.14
CA VAL A 14 11.72 12.50 12.39
C VAL A 14 10.87 11.29 12.75
N VAL A 15 11.48 10.11 12.81
CA VAL A 15 10.79 8.84 13.05
C VAL A 15 11.46 8.02 14.14
N PHE A 16 10.70 7.21 14.85
CA PHE A 16 11.25 6.25 15.80
C PHE A 16 12.04 5.16 15.04
N ARG A 17 13.29 4.94 15.45
CA ARG A 17 14.17 3.94 14.86
C ARG A 17 13.52 2.55 14.85
N GLU A 18 12.95 2.16 15.99
CA GLU A 18 12.29 0.87 16.17
C GLU A 18 11.08 0.65 15.25
N VAL A 19 10.38 1.73 14.85
CA VAL A 19 9.25 1.65 13.92
C VAL A 19 9.75 1.42 12.50
N ILE A 20 10.75 2.20 12.06
CA ILE A 20 11.21 2.17 10.68
C ILE A 20 12.06 0.93 10.37
N THR A 21 12.83 0.42 11.33
CA THR A 21 13.66 -0.80 11.16
C THR A 21 12.88 -2.10 11.33
N ALA A 22 11.64 -2.06 11.84
CA ALA A 22 10.94 -3.28 12.27
C ALA A 22 10.84 -4.36 11.18
N VAL A 23 10.66 -3.96 9.91
CA VAL A 23 10.57 -4.88 8.76
C VAL A 23 11.19 -4.34 7.47
N SER A 24 11.60 -3.07 7.41
CA SER A 24 12.35 -2.59 6.25
C SER A 24 13.81 -3.04 6.35
N LEU A 25 14.22 -3.98 5.50
CA LEU A 25 15.62 -4.43 5.43
C LEU A 25 16.56 -3.29 5.02
N TYR A 26 16.10 -2.34 4.21
CA TYR A 26 16.87 -1.15 3.84
C TYR A 26 17.20 -0.32 5.09
N PHE A 27 16.18 0.06 5.87
CA PHE A 27 16.39 0.88 7.07
C PHE A 27 17.10 0.12 8.19
N ASP A 28 16.82 -1.18 8.34
CA ASP A 28 17.54 -2.08 9.26
C ASP A 28 19.04 -2.09 8.93
N ALA A 29 19.40 -2.28 7.65
CA ALA A 29 20.79 -2.26 7.21
C ALA A 29 21.44 -0.89 7.45
N CYS A 30 20.79 0.21 7.07
CA CYS A 30 21.34 1.56 7.26
C CYS A 30 21.61 1.86 8.74
N LEU A 31 20.67 1.52 9.62
CA LEU A 31 20.66 1.99 11.00
C LEU A 31 21.29 1.02 11.99
N LEU A 32 21.26 -0.29 11.73
CA LEU A 32 21.86 -1.32 12.60
C LEU A 32 23.09 -1.97 11.99
N GLY A 33 23.40 -1.67 10.72
CA GLY A 33 24.65 -2.05 10.10
C GLY A 33 25.83 -1.17 10.51
N PHE A 34 26.99 -1.42 9.90
CA PHE A 34 28.21 -0.65 10.11
C PHE A 34 28.38 0.50 9.11
N PHE A 35 27.26 1.04 8.60
CA PHE A 35 27.24 2.17 7.68
C PHE A 35 27.28 3.51 8.42
N LYS A 36 27.51 4.62 7.71
CA LYS A 36 27.64 5.95 8.32
C LYS A 36 26.37 6.33 9.10
N GLU A 37 25.23 5.97 8.54
CA GLU A 37 23.87 6.24 9.01
C GLU A 37 23.61 5.62 10.38
N SER A 38 24.28 4.51 10.74
CA SER A 38 24.12 3.90 12.06
C SER A 38 24.77 4.72 13.17
N TYR A 39 25.79 5.52 12.83
CA TYR A 39 26.44 6.44 13.76
C TYR A 39 25.74 7.80 13.82
N THR A 40 25.30 8.33 12.68
CA THR A 40 24.69 9.68 12.61
C THR A 40 23.19 9.66 12.87
N GLN A 41 22.50 8.53 12.64
CA GLN A 41 21.04 8.43 12.62
C GLN A 41 20.39 9.37 11.59
N GLU A 42 21.11 9.68 10.52
CA GLU A 42 20.67 10.55 9.43
C GLU A 42 20.71 9.78 8.12
N ILE A 43 19.59 9.73 7.40
CA ILE A 43 19.45 9.06 6.12
C ILE A 43 19.06 10.11 5.08
N PHE A 44 19.81 10.17 3.98
CA PHE A 44 19.57 11.10 2.89
C PHE A 44 18.97 10.35 1.70
N LEU A 45 17.75 10.72 1.31
CA LEU A 45 17.07 10.23 0.13
C LEU A 45 17.12 11.32 -0.95
N ASP A 46 18.34 11.72 -1.28
CA ASP A 46 18.64 12.82 -2.22
C ASP A 46 18.72 12.33 -3.67
N ASP A 47 18.81 11.00 -3.88
CA ASP A 47 18.74 10.39 -5.21
C ASP A 47 17.27 10.38 -5.67
N ASP A 48 17.01 11.25 -6.64
CA ASP A 48 15.82 11.57 -7.43
C ASP A 48 14.61 10.58 -7.37
N ASP A 49 13.41 11.18 -7.46
CA ASP A 49 12.06 10.59 -7.64
C ASP A 49 11.22 10.25 -6.39
N ILE A 50 11.69 10.50 -5.17
CA ILE A 50 10.82 10.36 -3.98
C ILE A 50 10.14 11.68 -3.63
N GLU A 51 8.83 11.77 -3.89
CA GLU A 51 8.03 12.89 -3.42
C GLU A 51 7.86 12.85 -1.88
N PRO A 52 8.10 13.96 -1.15
CA PRO A 52 7.93 14.00 0.31
C PRO A 52 6.53 13.60 0.78
N LYS A 53 5.49 13.87 -0.03
CA LYS A 53 4.12 13.43 0.26
C LYS A 53 3.97 11.91 0.24
N ALA A 54 4.61 11.24 -0.72
CA ALA A 54 4.62 9.79 -0.79
C ALA A 54 5.40 9.19 0.39
N LEU A 55 6.58 9.74 0.71
CA LEU A 55 7.35 9.29 1.87
C LEU A 55 6.56 9.45 3.17
N LYS A 56 5.93 10.62 3.39
CA LYS A 56 5.07 10.86 4.56
C LYS A 56 3.99 9.78 4.69
N PHE A 57 3.35 9.42 3.58
CA PHE A 57 2.28 8.45 3.59
C PHE A 57 2.79 7.02 3.84
N TYR A 58 3.93 6.64 3.25
CA TYR A 58 4.62 5.39 3.57
C TYR A 58 4.95 5.30 5.07
N LEU A 59 5.45 6.38 5.67
CA LEU A 59 5.77 6.42 7.10
C LEU A 59 4.53 6.28 7.98
N GLN A 60 3.40 6.89 7.59
CA GLN A 60 2.12 6.73 8.29
C GLN A 60 1.62 5.28 8.25
N LEU A 61 1.71 4.63 7.08
CA LEU A 61 1.33 3.23 6.93
C LEU A 61 2.26 2.30 7.72
N THR A 62 3.57 2.55 7.67
CA THR A 62 4.57 1.81 8.45
C THR A 62 4.32 1.94 9.94
N HIS A 63 3.98 3.14 10.41
CA HIS A 63 3.61 3.39 11.79
C HIS A 63 2.35 2.62 12.19
N GLY A 64 1.26 2.72 11.42
CA GLY A 64 0.04 1.96 11.67
C GLY A 64 0.30 0.46 11.73
N TRP A 65 1.03 -0.06 10.74
CA TRP A 65 1.44 -1.46 10.67
C TRP A 65 2.25 -1.90 11.91
N TYR A 66 3.21 -1.09 12.36
CA TYR A 66 4.05 -1.40 13.52
C TYR A 66 3.23 -1.59 14.79
N PHE A 67 2.30 -0.66 15.07
CA PHE A 67 1.47 -0.71 16.27
C PHE A 67 0.51 -1.90 16.25
N GLU A 68 -0.03 -2.27 15.09
CA GLU A 68 -0.83 -3.49 14.96
C GLU A 68 -0.07 -4.75 15.36
N ILE A 69 1.14 -4.91 14.82
CA ILE A 69 1.95 -6.10 15.12
C ILE A 69 2.46 -6.08 16.57
N LYS A 70 2.95 -4.93 17.05
CA LYS A 70 3.64 -4.84 18.35
C LYS A 70 2.71 -4.58 19.52
N SER A 71 1.71 -3.72 19.36
CA SER A 71 0.82 -3.31 20.45
C SER A 71 -0.45 -4.15 20.53
N PHE A 72 -0.95 -4.69 19.42
CA PHE A 72 -2.13 -5.56 19.42
C PHE A 72 -1.77 -7.04 19.35
N GLY A 73 -0.50 -7.37 19.14
CA GLY A 73 -0.02 -8.75 19.04
C GLY A 73 -0.57 -9.46 17.81
N SER A 74 -1.09 -8.69 16.85
CA SER A 74 -1.56 -9.19 15.57
C SER A 74 -0.39 -9.92 14.90
N LYS A 75 -0.61 -11.17 14.49
CA LYS A 75 0.43 -11.92 13.75
C LYS A 75 0.60 -11.36 12.35
N VAL A 76 -0.48 -10.78 11.81
CA VAL A 76 -0.55 -10.15 10.50
C VAL A 76 -1.54 -8.99 10.60
N VAL A 77 -1.27 -7.92 9.86
CA VAL A 77 -2.18 -6.77 9.75
C VAL A 77 -3.22 -7.07 8.66
N PRO A 78 -4.52 -7.15 9.00
CA PRO A 78 -5.57 -7.37 8.00
C PRO A 78 -5.69 -6.15 7.09
N PHE A 79 -6.00 -6.37 5.81
CA PHE A 79 -6.21 -5.27 4.87
C PHE A 79 -7.33 -4.32 5.32
N SER A 80 -8.37 -4.87 5.96
CA SER A 80 -9.55 -4.13 6.39
C SER A 80 -9.26 -3.00 7.38
N LEU A 81 -8.10 -3.03 8.03
CA LEU A 81 -7.67 -1.93 8.90
C LEU A 81 -7.47 -0.63 8.13
N PHE A 82 -7.14 -0.71 6.84
CA PHE A 82 -6.92 0.43 5.97
C PHE A 82 -8.16 0.80 5.14
N ASP A 83 -9.30 0.15 5.36
CA ASP A 83 -10.51 0.39 4.58
C ASP A 83 -10.99 1.84 4.72
N ASP A 84 -10.99 2.41 5.92
CA ASP A 84 -11.41 3.81 6.14
C ASP A 84 -10.56 4.80 5.34
N LEU A 85 -9.27 4.49 5.20
CA LEU A 85 -8.31 5.29 4.46
C LEU A 85 -8.59 5.22 2.94
N ILE A 86 -8.92 4.02 2.44
CA ILE A 86 -9.25 3.78 1.03
C ILE A 86 -10.66 4.28 0.67
N ASN A 87 -11.61 4.20 1.61
CA ASN A 87 -13.01 4.56 1.42
C ASN A 87 -13.32 6.04 1.71
N ALA A 88 -12.34 6.81 2.18
CA ALA A 88 -12.50 8.25 2.35
C ALA A 88 -12.76 8.95 1.01
N ASN A 89 -13.74 9.87 1.00
CA ASN A 89 -14.01 10.78 -0.12
C ASN A 89 -13.26 12.10 0.04
N ASP A 90 -12.97 12.76 -1.09
CA ASP A 90 -12.55 14.15 -1.10
C ASP A 90 -13.65 15.01 -0.46
N PRO A 91 -13.37 15.68 0.68
CA PRO A 91 -14.39 16.40 1.42
C PRO A 91 -14.91 17.63 0.67
N GLU A 92 -14.12 18.24 -0.21
CA GLU A 92 -14.53 19.41 -0.99
C GLU A 92 -15.40 18.99 -2.18
N ALA A 93 -14.99 17.94 -2.91
CA ALA A 93 -15.79 17.42 -4.02
C ALA A 93 -17.14 16.86 -3.53
N PHE A 94 -17.12 16.14 -2.41
CA PHE A 94 -18.33 15.59 -1.80
C PHE A 94 -19.29 16.68 -1.31
N LYS A 95 -18.78 17.76 -0.71
CA LYS A 95 -19.64 18.88 -0.25
C LYS A 95 -20.27 19.67 -1.40
N ARG A 96 -19.59 19.82 -2.52
CA ARG A 96 -20.06 20.68 -3.63
C ARG A 96 -21.12 20.03 -4.48
N ALA A 97 -20.98 18.74 -4.76
CA ALA A 97 -21.85 18.05 -5.71
C ALA A 97 -22.12 16.58 -5.33
N HIS A 98 -21.91 16.20 -4.07
CA HIS A 98 -22.05 14.81 -3.60
C HIS A 98 -21.17 13.81 -4.38
N LEU A 99 -20.07 14.31 -4.96
CA LEU A 99 -19.18 13.50 -5.77
C LEU A 99 -18.39 12.56 -4.88
N GLU A 100 -18.51 11.26 -5.13
CA GLU A 100 -17.77 10.22 -4.43
C GLU A 100 -16.36 10.08 -5.02
N ILE A 101 -15.59 11.17 -5.09
CA ILE A 101 -14.21 11.11 -5.59
C ILE A 101 -13.31 10.58 -4.47
N PRO A 102 -12.52 9.51 -4.68
CA PRO A 102 -11.58 9.02 -3.67
C PRO A 102 -10.60 10.11 -3.22
N LYS A 103 -10.41 10.23 -1.90
CA LYS A 103 -9.47 11.18 -1.31
C LYS A 103 -8.02 10.87 -1.68
N ILE A 104 -7.69 9.58 -1.74
CA ILE A 104 -6.36 9.11 -2.12
C ILE A 104 -6.32 8.92 -3.62
N LYS A 105 -5.26 9.46 -4.23
CA LYS A 105 -4.97 9.36 -5.66
C LYS A 105 -4.25 8.06 -5.99
N LEU A 106 -4.53 7.48 -7.15
CA LEU A 106 -3.90 6.26 -7.66
C LEU A 106 -2.38 6.47 -7.78
N LYS A 107 -1.92 7.61 -8.31
CA LYS A 107 -0.50 7.97 -8.41
C LYS A 107 0.20 7.87 -7.05
N THR A 108 -0.41 8.44 -6.01
CA THR A 108 0.16 8.42 -4.66
C THR A 108 0.29 6.99 -4.15
N MET A 109 -0.75 6.16 -4.30
CA MET A 109 -0.69 4.76 -3.88
C MET A 109 0.36 3.95 -4.69
N ALA A 110 0.50 4.23 -5.98
CA ALA A 110 1.54 3.64 -6.83
C ALA A 110 2.95 3.97 -6.33
N GLN A 111 3.20 5.22 -5.96
CA GLN A 111 4.47 5.63 -5.35
C GLN A 111 4.73 4.86 -4.04
N ILE A 112 3.70 4.59 -3.23
CA ILE A 112 3.88 3.78 -2.00
C ILE A 112 4.26 2.34 -2.34
N CYS A 113 3.67 1.73 -3.38
CA CYS A 113 4.09 0.41 -3.83
C CYS A 113 5.59 0.39 -4.16
N ILE A 114 6.05 1.36 -4.95
CA ILE A 114 7.46 1.50 -5.34
C ILE A 114 8.34 1.72 -4.11
N LEU A 115 7.94 2.58 -3.18
CA LEU A 115 8.69 2.80 -1.93
C LEU A 115 8.77 1.55 -1.06
N CYS A 116 7.69 0.79 -0.93
CA CYS A 116 7.70 -0.46 -0.18
C CYS A 116 8.63 -1.49 -0.80
N ASP A 117 8.71 -1.54 -2.14
CA ASP A 117 9.66 -2.38 -2.86
C ASP A 117 11.12 -1.91 -2.67
N ARG A 118 11.39 -0.61 -2.93
CA ARG A 118 12.70 0.03 -2.72
C ARG A 118 13.24 -0.15 -1.31
N PHE A 119 12.38 0.00 -0.30
CA PHE A 119 12.76 -0.17 1.11
C PHE A 119 12.71 -1.63 1.58
N LEU A 120 12.44 -2.58 0.68
CA LEU A 120 12.36 -4.01 0.96
C LEU A 120 11.38 -4.34 2.11
N HIS A 121 10.29 -3.57 2.21
CA HIS A 121 9.29 -3.70 3.26
C HIS A 121 8.18 -4.67 2.84
N ARG A 122 8.52 -5.97 2.77
CA ARG A 122 7.69 -6.95 2.06
C ARG A 122 6.31 -7.19 2.66
N SER A 123 6.19 -7.16 3.99
CA SER A 123 4.90 -7.27 4.69
C SER A 123 3.94 -6.13 4.34
N LEU A 124 4.46 -4.90 4.27
CA LEU A 124 3.67 -3.72 3.92
C LEU A 124 3.38 -3.69 2.41
N LEU A 125 4.31 -4.13 1.57
CA LEU A 125 4.10 -4.17 0.12
C LEU A 125 2.86 -4.98 -0.27
N CYS A 126 2.65 -6.16 0.33
CA CYS A 126 1.45 -6.97 0.05
C CYS A 126 0.16 -6.21 0.40
N ILE A 127 0.17 -5.48 1.52
CA ILE A 127 -0.95 -4.63 1.97
C ILE A 127 -1.20 -3.49 1.00
N VAL A 128 -0.16 -2.76 0.63
CA VAL A 128 -0.26 -1.60 -0.26
C VAL A 128 -0.69 -2.02 -1.67
N ARG A 129 -0.23 -3.16 -2.19
CA ARG A 129 -0.69 -3.71 -3.47
C ARG A 129 -2.18 -4.05 -3.44
N HIS A 130 -2.67 -4.65 -2.35
CA HIS A 130 -4.10 -4.90 -2.18
C HIS A 130 -4.89 -3.58 -2.10
N MET A 131 -4.42 -2.63 -1.30
CA MET A 131 -5.00 -1.30 -1.17
C MET A 131 -5.08 -0.59 -2.54
N PHE A 132 -4.06 -0.70 -3.37
CA PHE A 132 -4.05 -0.18 -4.73
C PHE A 132 -5.17 -0.79 -5.58
N MET A 133 -5.31 -2.12 -5.57
CA MET A 133 -6.34 -2.81 -6.34
C MET A 133 -7.76 -2.44 -5.87
N THR A 134 -7.97 -2.31 -4.56
CA THR A 134 -9.25 -1.86 -3.99
C THR A 134 -9.56 -0.41 -4.36
N LEU A 135 -8.56 0.48 -4.29
CA LEU A 135 -8.68 1.86 -4.72
C LEU A 135 -8.99 1.96 -6.21
N LEU A 136 -8.35 1.16 -7.06
CA LEU A 136 -8.58 1.13 -8.51
C LEU A 136 -10.02 0.72 -8.85
N ALA A 137 -10.55 -0.34 -8.22
CA ALA A 137 -11.93 -0.77 -8.40
C ALA A 137 -12.91 0.33 -8.00
N ARG A 138 -12.74 0.89 -6.79
CA ARG A 138 -13.57 1.97 -6.27
C ARG A 138 -13.53 3.20 -7.18
N THR A 139 -12.34 3.58 -7.63
CA THR A 139 -12.13 4.72 -8.52
C THR A 139 -12.86 4.52 -9.84
N LYS A 140 -12.81 3.31 -10.43
CA LYS A 140 -13.58 2.98 -11.65
C LYS A 140 -15.09 3.04 -11.41
N GLU A 141 -15.58 2.46 -10.32
CA GLU A 141 -17.02 2.43 -10.00
C GLU A 141 -17.58 3.84 -9.84
N ASN A 142 -16.95 4.66 -9.01
CA ASN A 142 -17.37 6.04 -8.77
C ASN A 142 -17.33 6.86 -10.06
N TRP A 143 -16.36 6.59 -10.93
CA TRP A 143 -16.25 7.26 -12.22
C TRP A 143 -17.26 6.80 -13.26
N ASN A 144 -17.62 5.51 -13.23
CA ASN A 144 -18.70 4.98 -14.03
C ASN A 144 -20.04 5.61 -13.68
N THR A 145 -20.28 5.94 -12.41
CA THR A 145 -21.44 6.71 -11.99
C THR A 145 -21.32 8.16 -12.47
N LEU A 146 -20.18 8.81 -12.18
CA LEU A 146 -20.01 10.24 -12.45
C LEU A 146 -20.14 10.59 -13.93
N LYS A 147 -19.64 9.75 -14.85
CA LYS A 147 -19.73 10.03 -16.29
C LYS A 147 -21.14 10.19 -16.85
N TYR A 148 -22.13 9.60 -16.17
CA TYR A 148 -23.53 9.70 -16.57
C TYR A 148 -24.24 10.86 -15.86
N GLU A 149 -23.74 11.28 -14.70
CA GLU A 149 -24.29 12.39 -13.92
C GLU A 149 -23.75 13.75 -14.38
N ASP A 150 -22.47 13.82 -14.76
CA ASP A 150 -21.83 14.98 -15.37
C ASP A 150 -20.97 14.56 -16.57
N SER A 151 -21.32 15.11 -17.73
CA SER A 151 -20.67 14.82 -19.01
C SER A 151 -19.86 15.99 -19.56
N ASP A 152 -19.67 17.06 -18.78
CA ASP A 152 -18.73 18.13 -19.13
C ASP A 152 -17.30 17.71 -18.79
N TRP A 153 -16.68 16.99 -19.73
CA TRP A 153 -15.31 16.47 -19.62
C TRP A 153 -14.23 17.53 -19.39
N ASN A 154 -14.54 18.81 -19.58
CA ASN A 154 -13.61 19.92 -19.33
C ASN A 154 -13.55 20.32 -17.85
N MET A 155 -14.45 19.81 -17.00
CA MET A 155 -14.39 20.11 -15.57
C MET A 155 -13.09 19.58 -14.97
N MET A 156 -12.50 20.39 -14.07
CA MET A 156 -11.17 20.15 -13.51
C MET A 156 -11.02 18.75 -12.88
N TYR A 157 -12.05 18.25 -12.20
CA TYR A 157 -11.99 16.93 -11.57
C TYR A 157 -11.98 15.77 -12.58
N HIS A 158 -12.52 15.92 -13.80
CA HIS A 158 -12.36 14.94 -14.89
C HIS A 158 -10.94 14.93 -15.42
N VAL A 159 -10.36 16.10 -15.65
CA VAL A 159 -8.96 16.19 -16.08
C VAL A 159 -8.02 15.62 -15.01
N ASP A 160 -8.20 16.00 -13.75
CA ASP A 160 -7.39 15.52 -12.62
C ASP A 160 -7.48 14.00 -12.45
N PHE A 161 -8.68 13.43 -12.61
CA PHE A 161 -8.89 11.98 -12.55
C PHE A 161 -8.10 11.25 -13.64
N MET A 162 -8.18 11.75 -14.88
CA MET A 162 -7.53 11.12 -16.01
C MET A 162 -6.01 11.20 -15.91
N LEU A 163 -5.49 12.35 -15.49
CA LEU A 163 -4.07 12.54 -15.22
C LEU A 163 -3.57 11.60 -14.10
N ASP A 164 -4.36 11.41 -13.04
CA ASP A 164 -4.02 10.47 -11.96
C ASP A 164 -3.95 9.01 -12.45
N TYR A 165 -4.91 8.61 -13.31
CA TYR A 165 -4.92 7.29 -13.94
C TYR A 165 -3.69 7.05 -14.82
N MET A 166 -3.34 8.02 -15.67
CA MET A 166 -2.17 7.93 -16.56
C MET A 166 -0.87 7.92 -15.75
N ALA A 167 -0.75 8.80 -14.76
CA ALA A 167 0.44 8.87 -13.92
C ALA A 167 0.68 7.57 -13.14
N ALA A 168 -0.38 6.93 -12.62
CA ALA A 168 -0.26 5.62 -11.98
C ALA A 168 0.22 4.53 -12.95
N PHE A 169 -0.28 4.53 -14.20
CA PHE A 169 0.18 3.58 -15.22
C PHE A 169 1.65 3.78 -15.60
N ASP A 170 2.07 5.03 -15.77
CA ASP A 170 3.44 5.36 -16.15
C ASP A 170 4.43 4.96 -15.05
N LEU A 171 4.06 5.13 -13.77
CA LEU A 171 4.85 4.66 -12.62
C LEU A 171 5.06 3.14 -12.62
N PHE A 172 4.05 2.35 -12.96
CA PHE A 172 4.19 0.88 -13.06
C PHE A 172 4.73 0.40 -14.41
N SER A 173 5.13 1.33 -15.28
CA SER A 173 5.71 1.03 -16.57
C SER A 173 7.25 1.07 -16.56
N THR A 174 7.89 1.38 -15.43
CA THR A 174 9.34 1.61 -15.32
C THR A 174 10.18 0.35 -15.06
N GLY A 175 9.61 -0.81 -14.69
CA GLY A 175 10.21 -2.10 -15.06
C GLY A 175 10.51 -3.13 -13.96
N HIS A 176 9.67 -3.28 -12.93
CA HIS A 176 9.72 -4.49 -12.09
C HIS A 176 8.65 -5.52 -12.49
N ASP A 177 8.97 -6.83 -12.45
CA ASP A 177 8.11 -7.90 -12.99
C ASP A 177 6.68 -7.93 -12.42
N ASP A 178 6.51 -7.61 -11.13
CA ASP A 178 5.20 -7.56 -10.46
C ASP A 178 4.38 -6.31 -10.84
N GLU A 179 5.04 -5.24 -11.33
CA GLU A 179 4.38 -3.99 -11.72
C GLU A 179 3.56 -4.16 -12.98
N HIS A 180 3.96 -5.09 -13.87
CA HIS A 180 3.21 -5.42 -15.07
C HIS A 180 1.79 -5.90 -14.76
N LEU A 181 1.58 -6.64 -13.66
CA LEU A 181 0.24 -7.08 -13.25
C LEU A 181 -0.65 -5.89 -12.86
N ILE A 182 -0.10 -4.90 -12.16
CA ILE A 182 -0.83 -3.71 -11.73
C ILE A 182 -1.09 -2.79 -12.92
N ARG A 183 -0.07 -2.56 -13.76
CA ARG A 183 -0.17 -1.82 -15.02
C ARG A 183 -1.27 -2.40 -15.92
N ASP A 184 -1.30 -3.72 -16.07
CA ASP A 184 -2.29 -4.42 -16.85
C ASP A 184 -3.69 -4.25 -16.28
N ALA A 185 -3.84 -4.32 -14.94
CA ALA A 185 -5.10 -4.05 -14.26
C ALA A 185 -5.59 -2.61 -14.47
N ILE A 186 -4.68 -1.62 -14.47
CA ILE A 186 -5.02 -0.21 -14.76
C ILE A 186 -5.54 -0.08 -16.19
N SER A 187 -4.82 -0.63 -17.17
CA SER A 187 -5.23 -0.57 -18.59
C SER A 187 -6.56 -1.27 -18.85
N GLU A 188 -6.80 -2.43 -18.19
CA GLU A 188 -8.05 -3.18 -18.28
C GLU A 188 -9.19 -2.40 -17.63
N SER A 189 -8.99 -1.85 -16.43
CA SER A 189 -9.96 -1.01 -15.75
C SER A 189 -10.40 0.17 -16.63
N PHE A 190 -9.44 0.84 -17.26
CA PHE A 190 -9.67 1.95 -18.15
C PHE A 190 -10.41 1.55 -19.44
N TYR A 191 -10.05 0.43 -20.05
CA TYR A 191 -10.75 -0.10 -21.22
C TYR A 191 -12.24 -0.29 -20.93
N TRP A 192 -12.57 -0.95 -19.83
CA TRP A 192 -13.97 -1.19 -19.46
C TRP A 192 -14.72 0.09 -19.11
N PHE A 193 -14.04 1.04 -18.48
CA PHE A 193 -14.59 2.37 -18.24
C PHE A 193 -14.94 3.11 -19.55
N THR A 194 -14.06 3.06 -20.55
CA THR A 194 -14.20 3.82 -21.81
C THR A 194 -14.99 3.12 -22.90
N ARG A 195 -15.23 1.80 -22.79
CA ARG A 195 -15.89 0.98 -23.81
C ARG A 195 -17.21 1.56 -24.34
N ASN A 196 -18.04 2.08 -23.44
CA ASN A 196 -19.36 2.63 -23.78
C ASN A 196 -19.36 4.15 -23.95
N THR A 197 -18.18 4.79 -23.94
CA THR A 197 -18.03 6.24 -24.09
C THR A 197 -16.82 6.58 -24.98
N PRO A 198 -16.84 6.24 -26.28
CA PRO A 198 -15.66 6.38 -27.15
C PRO A 198 -15.17 7.81 -27.35
N SER A 199 -16.06 8.80 -27.21
CA SER A 199 -15.70 10.23 -27.26
C SER A 199 -14.71 10.64 -26.18
N LEU A 200 -14.71 9.95 -25.04
CA LEU A 200 -13.79 10.21 -23.93
C LEU A 200 -12.34 9.90 -24.31
N ILE A 201 -12.14 8.84 -25.09
CA ILE A 201 -10.80 8.46 -25.57
C ILE A 201 -10.23 9.56 -26.47
N GLN A 202 -11.06 10.10 -27.38
CA GLN A 202 -10.64 11.19 -28.25
C GLN A 202 -10.30 12.45 -27.46
N HIS A 203 -11.10 12.76 -26.43
CA HIS A 203 -10.90 13.94 -25.60
C HIS A 203 -9.57 13.90 -24.83
N PHE A 204 -9.20 12.74 -24.29
CA PHE A 204 -7.99 12.58 -23.47
C PHE A 204 -6.81 11.95 -24.22
N TRP A 205 -6.90 11.76 -25.54
CA TRP A 205 -5.86 11.09 -26.32
C TRP A 205 -4.46 11.70 -26.11
N ASN A 206 -4.38 13.03 -26.05
CA ASN A 206 -3.11 13.75 -25.97
C ASN A 206 -2.39 13.61 -24.62
N ILE A 207 -3.07 13.13 -23.58
CA ILE A 207 -2.47 12.90 -22.26
C ILE A 207 -2.12 11.42 -22.02
N MET A 208 -2.48 10.52 -22.96
CA MET A 208 -2.15 9.10 -22.86
C MET A 208 -0.74 8.85 -23.38
N SER A 209 0.09 8.15 -22.61
CA SER A 209 1.42 7.75 -23.07
C SER A 209 1.32 6.72 -24.22
N PRO A 210 2.29 6.65 -25.14
CA PRO A 210 2.26 5.67 -26.23
C PRO A 210 2.14 4.22 -25.73
N LYS A 211 2.80 3.92 -24.61
CA LYS A 211 2.74 2.61 -23.94
C LYS A 211 1.35 2.33 -23.37
N PHE A 212 0.66 3.35 -22.83
CA PHE A 212 -0.73 3.22 -22.41
C PHE A 212 -1.63 2.87 -23.58
N ILE A 213 -1.50 3.57 -24.70
CA ILE A 213 -2.30 3.34 -25.90
C ILE A 213 -2.08 1.93 -26.45
N GLU A 214 -0.84 1.43 -26.44
CA GLU A 214 -0.51 0.07 -26.85
C GLU A 214 -1.24 -0.97 -25.99
N GLU A 215 -1.09 -0.90 -24.66
CA GLU A 215 -1.72 -1.83 -23.72
C GLU A 215 -3.26 -1.71 -23.70
N TRP A 216 -3.78 -0.50 -23.94
CA TRP A 216 -5.21 -0.27 -24.08
C TRP A 216 -5.78 -0.92 -25.36
N ASN A 217 -5.04 -0.93 -26.47
CA ASN A 217 -5.49 -1.53 -27.73
C ASN A 217 -5.39 -3.06 -27.77
N VAL A 218 -4.80 -3.70 -26.76
CA VAL A 218 -4.74 -5.17 -26.69
C VAL A 218 -6.15 -5.75 -26.67
N SER A 219 -6.41 -6.70 -27.56
CA SER A 219 -7.69 -7.42 -27.64
C SER A 219 -8.01 -8.09 -26.31
N ARG A 220 -9.15 -7.74 -25.71
CA ARG A 220 -9.65 -8.35 -24.48
C ARG A 220 -10.71 -9.38 -24.85
N HIS A 221 -10.35 -10.65 -24.74
CA HIS A 221 -11.26 -11.76 -25.04
C HIS A 221 -12.35 -11.87 -23.97
N ILE A 222 -13.61 -11.73 -24.40
CA ILE A 222 -14.75 -12.24 -23.66
C ILE A 222 -14.65 -13.77 -23.78
N VAL A 223 -14.23 -14.44 -22.71
CA VAL A 223 -14.22 -15.90 -22.66
C VAL A 223 -15.67 -16.38 -22.60
N TRP A 224 -16.11 -17.07 -23.65
CA TRP A 224 -17.41 -17.74 -23.68
C TRP A 224 -17.33 -19.01 -22.84
N ASP A 225 -18.15 -19.07 -21.79
CA ASP A 225 -18.42 -20.33 -21.10
C ASP A 225 -19.59 -21.02 -21.84
N SER A 226 -19.29 -22.12 -22.52
CA SER A 226 -20.27 -22.87 -23.32
C SER A 226 -21.26 -23.67 -22.47
N GLU A 227 -21.02 -23.81 -21.16
CA GLU A 227 -21.87 -24.64 -20.29
C GLU A 227 -22.96 -23.85 -19.55
N SER A 228 -22.87 -22.52 -19.47
CA SER A 228 -23.73 -21.73 -18.59
C SER A 228 -24.83 -20.89 -19.27
N GLU A 229 -24.96 -20.86 -20.61
CA GLU A 229 -25.88 -19.99 -21.38
C GLU A 229 -25.85 -18.49 -20.98
N ILE A 230 -24.95 -18.10 -20.08
CA ILE A 230 -24.77 -16.74 -19.57
C ILE A 230 -23.52 -16.19 -20.25
N ILE A 231 -23.67 -15.04 -20.90
CA ILE A 231 -22.54 -14.24 -21.37
C ILE A 231 -21.82 -13.70 -20.13
N ILE A 232 -20.94 -14.50 -19.52
CA ILE A 232 -19.93 -13.97 -18.60
C ILE A 232 -18.75 -13.56 -19.48
N GLY A 233 -18.88 -12.41 -20.14
CA GLY A 233 -17.66 -11.66 -20.41
C GLY A 233 -17.03 -11.43 -19.05
N ARG A 234 -15.98 -12.18 -18.71
CA ARG A 234 -15.21 -11.90 -17.50
C ARG A 234 -14.54 -10.56 -17.73
N GLU A 235 -15.24 -9.48 -17.39
CA GLU A 235 -14.56 -8.25 -17.04
C GLU A 235 -13.51 -8.63 -15.99
N TYR A 236 -12.34 -7.97 -16.02
CA TYR A 236 -11.34 -8.07 -14.96
C TYR A 236 -10.52 -9.37 -14.91
N VAL A 237 -10.20 -10.05 -16.02
CA VAL A 237 -9.34 -11.24 -15.93
C VAL A 237 -7.96 -10.87 -15.37
N ARG A 238 -7.37 -9.75 -15.80
CA ARG A 238 -6.05 -9.31 -15.33
C ARG A 238 -6.14 -8.67 -13.94
N PHE A 239 -7.19 -7.87 -13.71
CA PHE A 239 -7.46 -7.27 -12.40
C PHE A 239 -7.75 -8.32 -11.30
N ASP A 240 -8.60 -9.32 -11.57
CA ASP A 240 -8.91 -10.41 -10.63
C ASP A 240 -7.69 -11.31 -10.41
N HIS A 241 -6.90 -11.56 -11.46
CA HIS A 241 -5.63 -12.27 -11.34
C HIS A 241 -4.65 -11.54 -10.40
N ALA A 242 -4.40 -10.24 -10.61
CA ALA A 242 -3.52 -9.45 -9.74
C ALA A 242 -4.03 -9.41 -8.29
N LYS A 243 -5.34 -9.17 -8.10
CA LYS A 243 -5.96 -9.15 -6.77
C LYS A 243 -5.80 -10.49 -6.04
N LYS A 244 -6.07 -11.62 -6.71
CA LYS A 244 -5.93 -12.97 -6.15
C LYS A 244 -4.48 -13.33 -5.85
N LEU A 245 -3.54 -12.91 -6.70
CA LEU A 245 -2.12 -13.13 -6.47
C LEU A 245 -1.67 -12.41 -5.20
N PHE A 246 -2.01 -11.13 -5.03
CA PHE A 246 -1.59 -10.35 -3.85
C PHE A 246 -2.22 -10.83 -2.54
N ILE A 247 -3.46 -11.31 -2.58
CA ILE A 247 -4.08 -11.99 -1.42
C ILE A 247 -3.30 -13.27 -1.10
N THR A 248 -2.92 -14.05 -2.12
CA THR A 248 -2.16 -15.28 -1.95
C THR A 248 -0.77 -15.00 -1.38
N ASP A 249 -0.06 -14.01 -1.90
CA ASP A 249 1.27 -13.59 -1.42
C ASP A 249 1.22 -13.17 0.05
N GLN A 250 0.17 -12.44 0.45
CA GLN A 250 -0.03 -12.12 1.86
C GLN A 250 -0.19 -13.41 2.66
N LEU A 251 -1.15 -14.29 2.32
CA LEU A 251 -1.40 -15.56 3.04
C LEU A 251 -0.15 -16.45 3.13
N VAL A 252 0.66 -16.51 2.08
CA VAL A 252 1.94 -17.25 2.08
C VAL A 252 2.96 -16.58 3.02
N PHE A 253 3.02 -15.25 3.03
CA PHE A 253 3.84 -14.50 3.99
C PHE A 253 3.37 -14.74 5.43
N GLU A 254 2.05 -14.76 5.68
CA GLU A 254 1.47 -15.10 6.99
C GLU A 254 1.91 -16.49 7.45
N ASN A 255 1.80 -17.47 6.56
CA ASN A 255 2.10 -18.87 6.85
C ASN A 255 3.60 -19.13 7.03
N SER A 256 4.45 -18.55 6.19
CA SER A 256 5.92 -18.70 6.30
C SER A 256 6.47 -18.02 7.55
N THR A 257 5.95 -16.83 7.90
CA THR A 257 6.32 -16.14 9.15
C THR A 257 5.90 -16.94 10.38
N LYS A 258 4.70 -17.54 10.35
CA LYS A 258 4.22 -18.44 11.40
C LYS A 258 5.11 -19.68 11.52
N GLN A 259 5.40 -20.35 10.41
CA GLN A 259 6.23 -21.56 10.39
C GLN A 259 7.67 -21.28 10.83
N GLN A 260 8.31 -20.20 10.36
CA GLN A 260 9.65 -19.82 10.79
C GLN A 260 9.68 -19.45 12.28
N LYS A 261 8.65 -18.79 12.79
CA LYS A 261 8.52 -18.48 14.22
C LYS A 261 8.33 -19.75 15.05
N ASP A 262 7.51 -20.70 14.58
CA ASP A 262 7.29 -21.98 15.26
C ASP A 262 8.56 -22.85 15.23
N ILE A 263 9.33 -22.83 14.13
CA ILE A 263 10.65 -23.48 14.05
C ILE A 263 11.65 -22.80 14.97
N ARG A 264 11.68 -21.47 15.02
CA ARG A 264 12.60 -20.71 15.89
C ARG A 264 12.26 -20.92 17.36
N ASN A 265 10.98 -20.89 17.71
CA ASN A 265 10.51 -21.21 19.05
C ASN A 265 10.80 -22.67 19.38
N GLY A 266 10.51 -23.63 18.50
CA GLY A 266 10.85 -25.04 18.71
C GLY A 266 12.35 -25.30 18.88
N ARG A 267 13.22 -24.56 18.16
CA ARG A 267 14.68 -24.63 18.33
C ARG A 267 15.12 -24.04 19.67
N VAL A 268 14.60 -22.87 20.04
CA VAL A 268 14.86 -22.24 21.35
C VAL A 268 14.31 -23.11 22.50
N ASP A 269 13.19 -23.78 22.26
CA ASP A 269 12.55 -24.67 23.20
C ASP A 269 13.37 -25.94 23.47
N ASN A 270 14.11 -26.38 22.46
CA ASN A 270 15.02 -27.52 22.55
C ASN A 270 16.43 -27.14 23.07
N MET A 271 16.78 -25.85 23.10
CA MET A 271 18.12 -25.38 23.48
C MET A 271 18.26 -24.97 24.95
N CYS A 272 17.19 -24.49 25.59
CA CYS A 272 17.25 -24.01 26.97
C CYS A 272 15.98 -24.34 27.74
N SER A 273 16.07 -24.42 29.07
CA SER A 273 14.89 -24.57 29.94
C SER A 273 14.00 -23.32 29.86
N ILE A 274 12.71 -23.44 30.18
CA ILE A 274 11.78 -22.29 30.19
C ILE A 274 12.31 -21.14 31.07
N ALA A 275 12.97 -21.46 32.20
CA ALA A 275 13.54 -20.48 33.10
C ALA A 275 14.75 -19.72 32.48
N ASP A 276 15.53 -20.38 31.63
CA ASP A 276 16.68 -19.77 30.95
C ASP A 276 16.24 -18.99 29.70
N ARG A 277 15.17 -19.43 29.02
CA ARG A 277 14.55 -18.68 27.90
C ARG A 277 14.02 -17.31 28.35
N ILE A 278 13.39 -17.24 29.53
CA ILE A 278 12.89 -15.99 30.12
C ILE A 278 14.03 -15.00 30.39
N LYS A 279 15.23 -15.49 30.73
CA LYS A 279 16.42 -14.65 30.94
C LYS A 279 17.08 -14.18 29.64
N LEU A 280 17.06 -15.00 28.59
CA LEU A 280 17.71 -14.72 27.29
C LEU A 280 16.82 -13.90 26.34
N PHE A 281 15.50 -14.07 26.42
CA PHE A 281 14.52 -13.35 25.61
C PHE A 281 13.38 -12.83 26.51
N PRO A 282 13.57 -11.72 27.24
CA PRO A 282 12.59 -11.20 28.21
C PRO A 282 11.26 -10.76 27.57
N PHE A 283 11.18 -10.71 26.24
CA PHE A 283 9.96 -10.45 25.47
C PHE A 283 9.16 -11.72 25.12
N VAL A 284 9.62 -12.92 25.52
CA VAL A 284 8.84 -14.17 25.52
C VAL A 284 8.02 -14.29 26.81
N GLU A 285 7.61 -13.15 27.36
CA GLU A 285 6.74 -13.09 28.53
C GLU A 285 5.34 -13.65 28.21
N LYS A 286 4.70 -14.23 29.22
CA LYS A 286 3.31 -14.69 29.14
C LYS A 286 2.45 -13.54 28.59
N GLN A 287 1.45 -13.86 27.76
CA GLN A 287 0.53 -12.86 27.17
C GLN A 287 -0.06 -11.86 28.21
N GLU A 288 -0.14 -12.25 29.48
CA GLU A 288 -0.61 -11.43 30.60
C GLU A 288 0.36 -10.30 31.01
N ASP A 289 1.68 -10.52 30.97
CA ASP A 289 2.68 -9.50 31.33
C ASP A 289 2.81 -8.45 30.23
N ASN A 290 2.69 -8.86 28.97
CA ASN A 290 2.67 -7.96 27.83
C ASN A 290 1.42 -7.03 27.88
N ARG A 291 0.26 -7.55 28.30
CA ARG A 291 -0.94 -6.72 28.57
C ARG A 291 -0.70 -5.68 29.66
N THR A 292 0.00 -6.06 30.73
CA THR A 292 0.31 -5.15 31.85
C THR A 292 1.29 -4.05 31.43
N ARG A 293 2.30 -4.40 30.62
CA ARG A 293 3.25 -3.44 30.05
C ARG A 293 2.59 -2.49 29.06
N LEU A 294 1.71 -3.00 28.19
CA LEU A 294 0.93 -2.21 27.24
C LEU A 294 -0.09 -1.30 27.93
N ALA A 295 -0.72 -1.73 29.01
CA ALA A 295 -1.61 -0.89 29.81
C ALA A 295 -0.87 0.31 30.41
N ARG A 296 0.36 0.11 30.90
CA ARG A 296 1.22 1.21 31.39
C ARG A 296 1.60 2.17 30.27
N LEU A 297 1.96 1.68 29.09
CA LEU A 297 2.29 2.51 27.92
C LEU A 297 1.07 3.30 27.41
N ARG A 298 -0.12 2.68 27.35
CA ARG A 298 -1.37 3.38 27.01
C ARG A 298 -1.69 4.50 28.00
N ALA A 299 -1.54 4.25 29.29
CA ALA A 299 -1.76 5.27 30.32
C ALA A 299 -0.79 6.46 30.18
N ILE A 300 0.46 6.22 29.74
CA ILE A 300 1.45 7.27 29.47
C ILE A 300 1.04 8.08 28.23
N VAL A 301 0.65 7.42 27.14
CA VAL A 301 0.22 8.11 25.90
C VAL A 301 -1.04 8.95 26.14
N GLU A 302 -2.03 8.43 26.87
CA GLU A 302 -3.23 9.17 27.24
C GLU A 302 -2.92 10.37 28.14
N GLN A 303 -1.95 10.25 29.05
CA GLN A 303 -1.49 11.38 29.85
C GLN A 303 -0.82 12.48 29.02
N VAL A 304 -0.08 12.11 27.98
CA VAL A 304 0.57 13.07 27.08
C VAL A 304 -0.46 13.77 26.20
N GLN A 305 -1.44 13.03 25.65
CA GLN A 305 -2.51 13.58 24.82
C GLN A 305 -3.48 14.50 25.58
N ARG A 306 -3.66 14.30 26.90
CA ARG A 306 -4.48 15.21 27.72
C ARG A 306 -3.76 16.51 28.11
N LYS A 307 -2.46 16.61 27.87
CA LYS A 307 -1.63 17.78 28.16
C LYS A 307 -1.34 18.66 26.93
N SER A 308 -1.76 18.23 25.74
CA SER A 308 -1.79 19.01 24.49
C SER A 308 -3.18 19.54 24.21
#